data_AF-G4RC82-F1
#
_entry.id   AF-G4RC82-F1
#
_cell.length_a   1.000
_cell.length_b   1.000
_cell.length_c   1.000
_cell.angle_alpha   90.00
_cell.angle_beta   90.00
_cell.angle_gamma   90.00
#
_symmetry.space_group_name_H-M   'P 1'
#
loop_
_entity.id
_entity.type
_entity.pdbx_description
1 polymer ?
#
loop_
_entity_poly.entity_id
_entity_poly.type
_entity_poly.pdbx_seq_one_letter_code
_entity_poly.pdbx_strand_id
1 'polypeptide(L)'
;MAIFLTRAHVEAGLEALKRIKQGLEPSPADLENAPLLDLWTVHDAGRGVVYLAGSVSGHPTLDDGHCTTSPLLYMPTDRTWARTVSRYYRLGKSLSQAFAQSRATH
;
A
#
# COMPACT_ATOMS: atom_id res chain seq x y z
N MET A 1 8.96 -12.08 9.27
CA MET A 1 7.83 -12.38 10.16
C MET A 1 6.60 -12.64 9.30
N ALA A 2 6.11 -13.88 9.23
CA ALA A 2 5.00 -14.25 8.36
C ALA A 2 3.68 -13.76 8.98
N ILE A 3 3.13 -12.66 8.46
CA ILE A 3 1.75 -12.28 8.74
C ILE A 3 0.88 -13.30 8.00
N PHE A 4 0.23 -14.22 8.72
CA PHE A 4 -0.76 -15.09 8.10
C PHE A 4 -1.92 -14.22 7.59
N LEU A 5 -2.08 -14.16 6.28
CA LEU A 5 -3.29 -13.62 5.64
C LEU A 5 -4.48 -14.45 6.09
N THR A 6 -5.15 -13.99 7.15
CA THR A 6 -6.36 -14.66 7.64
C THR A 6 -7.50 -14.53 6.63
N ARG A 7 -8.49 -15.42 6.73
CA ARG A 7 -9.73 -15.34 5.94
C ARG A 7 -10.39 -13.94 6.04
N ALA A 8 -10.41 -13.37 7.24
CA ALA A 8 -10.96 -12.04 7.47
C ALA A 8 -10.24 -10.94 6.66
N HIS A 9 -8.91 -11.02 6.52
CA HIS A 9 -8.16 -10.07 5.68
C HIS A 9 -8.58 -10.17 4.22
N VAL A 10 -8.69 -11.40 3.69
CA VAL A 10 -9.08 -11.64 2.30
C VAL A 10 -10.50 -11.14 2.06
N GLU A 11 -11.44 -11.47 2.93
CA GLU A 11 -12.84 -11.00 2.84
C GLU A 11 -12.91 -9.47 2.88
N ALA A 12 -12.22 -8.82 3.82
CA ALA A 12 -12.16 -7.37 3.89
C ALA A 12 -11.54 -6.74 2.63
N GLY A 13 -10.50 -7.35 2.06
CA GLY A 13 -9.90 -6.92 0.80
C GLY A 13 -10.86 -7.04 -0.39
N LEU A 14 -11.65 -8.11 -0.45
CA LEU A 14 -12.66 -8.31 -1.49
C LEU A 14 -13.81 -7.31 -1.35
N GLU A 15 -14.29 -7.04 -0.14
CA GLU A 15 -15.32 -6.02 0.10
C GLU A 15 -14.83 -4.61 -0.27
N ALA A 16 -13.58 -4.28 0.09
CA ALA A 16 -12.94 -3.05 -0.35
C ALA A 16 -12.92 -2.94 -1.88
N LEU A 17 -12.56 -4.02 -2.59
CA LEU A 17 -12.56 -4.03 -4.06
C LEU A 17 -13.96 -3.86 -4.66
N LYS A 18 -15.00 -4.44 -4.07
CA LYS A 18 -16.38 -4.25 -4.53
C LYS A 18 -16.78 -2.77 -4.44
N ARG A 19 -16.46 -2.11 -3.32
CA ARG A 19 -16.71 -0.67 -3.12
C ARG A 19 -15.92 0.18 -4.12
N ILE A 20 -14.63 -0.08 -4.29
CA ILE A 20 -13.77 0.63 -5.25
C ILE A 20 -14.30 0.49 -6.67
N LYS A 21 -14.76 -0.70 -7.07
CA LYS A 21 -15.39 -0.91 -8.39
C LYS A 21 -16.67 -0.10 -8.61
N GLN A 22 -17.33 0.32 -7.53
CA GLN A 22 -18.50 1.20 -7.56
C GLN A 22 -18.10 2.69 -7.52
N GLY A 23 -16.81 3.01 -7.57
CA GLY A 23 -16.29 4.38 -7.47
C GLY A 23 -16.18 4.91 -6.05
N LEU A 24 -16.33 4.05 -5.04
CA LEU A 24 -16.20 4.45 -3.64
C LEU A 24 -14.76 4.32 -3.16
N GLU A 25 -14.17 5.44 -2.79
CA GLU A 25 -12.86 5.51 -2.15
C GLU A 25 -12.93 5.06 -0.68
N PRO A 26 -11.78 4.67 -0.06
CA PRO A 26 -11.72 4.49 1.38
C PRO A 26 -12.16 5.77 2.10
N SER A 27 -12.88 5.61 3.20
CA SER A 27 -13.25 6.74 4.04
C SER A 27 -12.01 7.33 4.72
N PRO A 28 -12.06 8.59 5.19
CA PRO A 28 -10.97 9.16 5.99
C PRO A 28 -10.58 8.28 7.20
N ALA A 29 -11.57 7.67 7.85
CA ALA A 29 -11.34 6.75 8.98
C ALA A 29 -10.62 5.46 8.57
N ASP A 30 -10.84 4.95 7.34
CA ASP A 30 -10.11 3.80 6.80
C ASP A 30 -8.61 4.12 6.62
N LEU A 31 -8.26 5.38 6.34
CA LEU A 31 -6.89 5.83 6.10
C LEU A 31 -6.19 6.40 7.35
N GLU A 32 -6.93 6.91 8.32
CA GLU A 32 -6.40 7.52 9.55
C GLU A 32 -5.44 6.57 10.28
N ASN A 33 -5.87 5.31 10.43
CA ASN A 33 -5.08 4.27 11.09
C ASN A 33 -4.24 3.43 10.12
N ALA A 34 -4.23 3.78 8.83
CA ALA A 34 -3.46 3.05 7.85
C ALA A 34 -1.97 3.39 7.98
N PRO A 35 -1.07 2.38 7.91
CA PRO A 35 0.37 2.61 7.87
C PRO A 35 0.76 3.50 6.69
N LEU A 36 1.75 4.36 6.90
CA LEU A 36 2.37 5.14 5.83
C LEU A 36 3.46 4.30 5.18
N LEU A 37 3.41 4.14 3.86
CA LEU A 37 4.49 3.55 3.07
C LEU A 37 5.15 4.65 2.24
N ASP A 38 6.39 4.99 2.57
CA ASP A 38 7.19 6.01 1.89
C ASP A 38 8.37 5.39 1.14
N LEU A 39 8.98 6.16 0.23
CA LEU A 39 10.07 5.73 -0.66
C LEU A 39 9.77 4.40 -1.35
N TRP A 40 8.53 4.22 -1.77
CA TRP A 40 8.02 2.94 -2.21
C TRP A 40 8.29 2.69 -3.70
N THR A 41 8.37 1.41 -4.07
CA THR A 41 8.47 0.94 -5.45
C THR A 41 7.53 -0.24 -5.71
N VAL A 42 7.20 -0.45 -6.97
CA VAL A 42 6.34 -1.56 -7.42
C VAL A 42 7.22 -2.77 -7.75
N HIS A 43 6.86 -3.93 -7.22
CA HIS A 43 7.49 -5.21 -7.52
C HIS A 43 6.49 -6.14 -8.21
N ASP A 44 6.79 -6.55 -9.43
CA ASP A 44 6.05 -7.60 -10.14
C ASP A 44 6.71 -8.96 -9.83
N ALA A 45 5.97 -9.86 -9.17
CA ALA A 45 6.45 -11.22 -8.90
C ALA A 45 6.03 -12.23 -9.99
N GLY A 46 5.46 -11.73 -11.09
CA GLY A 46 4.93 -12.54 -12.18
C GLY A 46 3.50 -13.03 -11.91
N ARG A 47 2.90 -13.61 -12.95
CA ARG A 47 1.53 -14.17 -12.92
C ARG A 47 0.45 -13.19 -12.45
N GLY A 48 0.67 -11.89 -12.67
CA GLY A 48 -0.26 -10.83 -12.29
C GLY A 48 -0.26 -10.50 -10.80
N VAL A 49 0.75 -10.94 -10.04
CA VAL A 49 0.87 -10.61 -8.62
C VAL A 49 1.88 -9.48 -8.43
N VAL A 50 1.37 -8.34 -7.98
CA VAL A 50 2.15 -7.13 -7.73
C VAL A 50 2.21 -6.85 -6.23
N TYR A 51 3.34 -6.35 -5.76
CA TYR A 51 3.56 -5.91 -4.38
C TYR A 51 4.14 -4.50 -4.38
N LEU A 52 4.03 -3.81 -3.24
CA LEU A 52 4.81 -2.61 -2.97
C LEU A 52 5.91 -2.96 -1.97
N ALA A 53 7.09 -2.38 -2.14
CA ALA A 53 8.12 -2.39 -1.09
C ALA A 53 8.58 -0.97 -0.82
N GLY A 54 8.87 -0.65 0.43
CA GLY A 54 9.20 0.71 0.87
C GLY A 54 9.43 0.80 2.37
N SER A 55 9.62 2.02 2.86
CA SER A 55 9.75 2.31 4.29
C SER A 55 8.36 2.47 4.90
N VAL A 56 7.96 1.56 5.79
CA VAL A 56 6.70 1.64 6.52
C VAL A 56 6.88 2.35 7.85
N SER A 57 5.87 3.13 8.25
CA SER A 57 5.76 3.68 9.60
C SER A 57 4.33 3.58 10.13
N GLY A 58 4.21 3.41 11.46
CA GLY A 58 2.91 3.30 12.13
C GLY A 58 2.17 2.02 11.80
N HIS A 59 2.89 0.94 11.48
CA HIS A 59 2.28 -0.35 11.21
C HIS A 59 1.85 -1.04 12.51
N PRO A 60 0.62 -1.57 12.62
CA PRO A 60 0.12 -2.10 13.90
C PRO A 60 0.81 -3.37 14.38
N THR A 61 1.65 -4.00 13.54
CA THR A 61 2.30 -5.28 13.85
C THR A 61 3.75 -5.37 13.40
N LEU A 62 4.27 -4.38 12.68
CA LEU A 62 5.64 -4.39 12.17
C LEU A 62 6.32 -3.16 12.76
N ASP A 63 7.59 -3.30 13.11
CA ASP A 63 8.40 -2.14 13.46
C ASP A 63 8.56 -1.24 12.22
N ASP A 64 8.79 0.05 12.48
CA ASP A 64 9.08 1.01 11.44
C ASP A 64 10.37 0.61 10.69
N GLY A 65 10.37 0.78 9.36
CA GLY A 65 11.50 0.39 8.51
C GLY A 65 11.08 -0.23 7.19
N HIS A 66 11.98 -0.98 6.54
CA HIS A 66 11.67 -1.53 5.23
C HIS A 66 10.71 -2.72 5.30
N CYS A 67 9.68 -2.73 4.45
CA CYS A 67 8.76 -3.85 4.31
C CYS A 67 8.35 -4.09 2.86
N THR A 68 7.91 -5.31 2.58
CA THR A 68 7.12 -5.65 1.38
C THR A 68 5.69 -5.91 1.80
N THR A 69 4.73 -5.30 1.11
CA THR A 69 3.30 -5.46 1.42
C THR A 69 2.80 -6.86 1.06
N SER A 70 1.59 -7.21 1.50
CA SER A 70 0.81 -8.26 0.83
C SER A 70 0.45 -7.86 -0.62
N PRO A 71 -0.06 -8.77 -1.49
CA PRO A 71 -0.39 -8.43 -2.87
C PRO A 71 -1.25 -7.18 -2.99
N LEU A 72 -0.90 -6.32 -3.94
CA LEU A 72 -1.59 -5.09 -4.28
C LEU A 72 -2.90 -5.46 -4.98
N LEU A 73 -4.01 -4.92 -4.47
CA LEU A 73 -5.34 -5.08 -5.05
C LEU A 73 -5.73 -3.88 -5.88
N TYR A 74 -5.42 -2.67 -5.41
CA TYR A 74 -5.74 -1.43 -6.10
C TYR A 74 -4.82 -0.29 -5.65
N MET A 75 -4.49 0.59 -6.59
CA MET A 75 -3.82 1.86 -6.35
C MET A 75 -4.40 2.90 -7.32
N PRO A 76 -4.93 4.04 -6.83
CA PRO A 76 -5.44 5.11 -7.67
C PRO A 76 -4.30 5.83 -8.41
N THR A 77 -4.67 6.59 -9.45
CA THR A 77 -3.72 7.30 -10.33
C THR A 77 -2.93 8.39 -9.63
N ASP A 78 -3.54 9.06 -8.64
CA ASP A 78 -2.90 10.08 -7.81
C ASP A 78 -1.90 9.50 -6.80
N ARG A 79 -1.95 8.16 -6.59
CA ARG A 79 -1.06 7.37 -5.73
C ARG A 79 -1.00 7.90 -4.30
N THR A 80 -2.13 8.30 -3.75
CA THR A 80 -2.23 8.80 -2.36
C THR A 80 -2.47 7.69 -1.34
N TRP A 81 -3.00 6.55 -1.77
CA TRP A 81 -3.21 5.36 -0.96
C TRP A 81 -3.09 4.08 -1.78
N ALA A 82 -3.03 2.93 -1.13
CA ALA A 82 -3.11 1.62 -1.79
C ALA A 82 -3.98 0.66 -0.97
N ARG A 83 -4.76 -0.18 -1.66
CA ARG A 83 -5.39 -1.35 -1.04
C ARG A 83 -4.57 -2.57 -1.39
N THR A 84 -4.14 -3.29 -0.36
CA THR A 84 -3.51 -4.61 -0.48
C THR A 84 -4.48 -5.68 0.03
N VAL A 85 -4.12 -6.97 -0.06
CA VAL A 85 -4.96 -8.03 0.54
C VAL A 85 -5.21 -7.74 2.01
N SER A 86 -4.15 -7.45 2.78
CA SER A 86 -4.27 -7.31 4.23
C SER A 86 -4.85 -5.97 4.70
N ARG A 87 -4.46 -4.85 4.09
CA ARG A 87 -4.78 -3.50 4.62
C ARG A 87 -4.71 -2.40 3.58
N TYR A 88 -5.23 -1.25 3.96
CA TYR A 88 -4.91 0.02 3.32
C TYR A 88 -3.54 0.52 3.77
N TYR A 89 -2.86 1.22 2.87
CA TYR A 89 -1.68 2.02 3.16
C TYR A 89 -1.94 3.44 2.69
N ARG A 90 -1.49 4.44 3.45
CA ARG A 90 -1.24 5.78 2.93
C ARG A 90 0.08 5.74 2.17
N LEU A 91 0.13 6.35 1.00
CA LEU A 91 1.35 6.39 0.19
C LEU A 91 2.02 7.75 0.34
N GLY A 92 3.30 7.71 0.70
CA GLY A 92 4.20 8.85 0.65
C GLY A 92 4.79 9.02 -0.75
N LYS A 93 6.01 9.55 -0.82
CA LYS A 93 6.74 9.69 -2.08
C LYS A 93 7.15 8.31 -2.59
N SER A 94 6.98 8.08 -3.88
CA SER A 94 7.62 6.92 -4.49
C SER A 94 9.13 7.11 -4.58
N LEU A 95 9.87 6.02 -4.62
CA LEU A 95 11.33 6.04 -4.78
C LEU A 95 11.73 6.83 -6.03
N SER A 96 11.00 6.67 -7.14
CA SER A 96 11.24 7.42 -8.38
C SER A 96 10.99 8.93 -8.22
N GLN A 97 9.96 9.33 -7.47
CA GLN A 97 9.69 10.74 -7.18
C GLN A 97 10.80 11.35 -6.32
N ALA A 98 11.28 10.62 -5.30
CA ALA A 98 12.39 11.06 -4.47
C ALA A 98 13.68 11.27 -5.29
N PHE A 99 14.01 10.33 -6.19
CA PHE A 99 15.15 10.50 -7.11
C PHE A 99 14.98 11.66 -8.10
N ALA A 100 13.77 11.90 -8.59
CA ALA A 100 13.53 13.04 -9.47
C ALA A 100 13.75 14.38 -8.74
N GLN A 101 13.31 14.47 -7.48
CA GLN A 101 13.49 15.66 -6.65
C GLN A 101 14.96 15.92 -6.29
N SER A 102 15.74 14.87 -5.96
CA SER A 102 17.16 15.04 -5.63
C SER A 102 17.95 15.60 -6.82
N ARG A 103 17.64 15.17 -8.04
CA ARG A 103 18.30 15.67 -9.26
C ARG A 103 17.92 17.09 -9.65
N ALA A 104 16.76 17.60 -9.22
CA ALA A 104 16.34 18.97 -9.49
C ALA A 104 16.96 20.00 -8.52
N THR A 105 17.60 19.52 -7.44
CA THR A 105 18.21 20.37 -6.41
C THR A 105 19.72 20.57 -6.63
N HIS A 106 20.28 19.94 -7.68
CA HIS A 106 21.65 20.06 -8.14
C HIS A 106 21.70 20.66 -9.54
#